data_AF-A0A9P7FYQ0-F1
#
_entry.id   AF-A0A9P7FYQ0-F1
#
_cell.length_a   1.000
_cell.length_b   1.000
_cell.length_c   1.000
_cell.angle_alpha   90.00
_cell.angle_beta   90.00
_cell.angle_gamma   90.00
#
_symmetry.space_group_name_H-M   'P 1'
#
loop_
_entity.id
_entity.type
_entity.pdbx_description
1 polymer ?
#
loop_
_entity_poly.entity_id
_entity_poly.type
_entity_poly.pdbx_seq_one_letter_code
_entity_poly.pdbx_strand_id
1 'polypeptide(L)'
;MAGGGNRNDIYGSRMYGSGYPGIDGRGVAGRGFPFYFWPLAWGAAGAAVGGGTVAYLQSNEYGQPSNTSRPGGPMSAAAFQSSSTSSTFRVLADTDTVTSLLTSLKGNCSSSLDSSRTSTSVSPYGGYPQPQQVIQYYRASSIALTLDGYNNAAVSSPEGTPDTPLPAGVDTRLMDCLNQTIGLAAPLFSGSAASGPNIGVLGLVYVLWNILALLS
;
A
#
# COMPACT_ATOMS: atom_id res chain seq x y z
N MET A 1 12.26 12.73 -7.58
CA MET A 1 11.88 11.85 -8.71
C MET A 1 10.79 10.91 -8.22
N ALA A 2 9.73 10.70 -9.02
CA ALA A 2 8.59 9.86 -8.64
C ALA A 2 8.32 8.83 -9.74
N GLY A 3 8.03 7.58 -9.34
CA GLY A 3 7.84 6.45 -10.25
C GLY A 3 9.12 5.62 -10.50
N GLY A 4 8.96 4.46 -11.15
CA GLY A 4 10.05 3.57 -11.56
C GLY A 4 10.13 2.23 -10.82
N GLY A 5 9.48 2.09 -9.66
CA GLY A 5 9.34 0.82 -8.97
C GLY A 5 8.40 -0.13 -9.72
N ASN A 6 8.71 -1.42 -9.71
CA ASN A 6 7.91 -2.44 -10.40
C ASN A 6 7.23 -3.38 -9.38
N ARG A 7 6.43 -4.34 -9.90
CA ARG A 7 5.66 -5.29 -9.09
C ARG A 7 6.54 -6.13 -8.15
N ASN A 8 7.78 -6.43 -8.53
CA ASN A 8 8.71 -7.24 -7.75
C ASN A 8 9.23 -6.49 -6.52
N ASP A 9 9.17 -5.15 -6.54
CA ASP A 9 9.66 -4.30 -5.44
C ASP A 9 8.54 -3.90 -4.47
N ILE A 10 7.32 -4.44 -4.63
CA ILE A 10 6.17 -4.02 -3.82
C ILE A 10 6.30 -4.43 -2.36
N TYR A 11 6.86 -5.60 -2.07
CA TYR A 11 6.89 -6.10 -0.70
C TYR A 11 7.97 -5.39 0.12
N GLY A 12 7.56 -4.87 1.28
CA GLY A 12 8.46 -4.41 2.33
C GLY A 12 8.65 -5.44 3.43
N SER A 13 8.82 -4.98 4.66
CA SER A 13 8.83 -5.76 5.90
C SER A 13 7.86 -5.15 6.91
N ARG A 14 7.97 -5.50 8.19
CA ARG A 14 7.23 -4.82 9.28
C ARG A 14 7.87 -3.51 9.71
N MET A 15 9.03 -3.17 9.17
CA MET A 15 9.73 -1.92 9.45
C MET A 15 9.17 -0.79 8.58
N TYR A 16 8.75 0.30 9.20
CA TYR A 16 8.39 1.51 8.46
C TYR A 16 9.64 2.09 7.79
N GLY A 17 9.55 2.39 6.50
CA GLY A 17 10.71 2.68 5.65
C GLY A 17 11.14 1.51 4.78
N SER A 18 10.56 0.32 4.93
CA SER A 18 10.87 -0.81 4.04
C SER A 18 10.14 -0.73 2.69
N GLY A 19 10.60 -1.55 1.73
CA GLY A 19 10.03 -1.63 0.38
C GLY A 19 10.52 -0.54 -0.57
N TYR A 20 11.66 0.09 -0.25
CA TYR A 20 12.36 1.02 -1.13
C TYR A 20 13.45 0.28 -1.91
N PRO A 21 13.46 0.30 -3.25
CA PRO A 21 14.50 -0.34 -4.04
C PRO A 21 15.89 0.21 -3.69
N GLY A 22 16.80 -0.66 -3.25
CA GLY A 22 18.19 -0.31 -2.95
C GLY A 22 18.39 0.60 -1.73
N ILE A 23 17.36 0.82 -0.90
CA ILE A 23 17.46 1.62 0.32
C ILE A 23 16.95 0.79 1.50
N ASP A 24 17.86 0.47 2.40
CA ASP A 24 17.54 -0.21 3.64
C ASP A 24 17.35 0.77 4.80
N GLY A 25 16.83 0.21 5.88
CA GLY A 25 16.73 0.87 7.16
C GLY A 25 15.44 1.62 7.42
N ARG A 26 15.35 2.15 8.62
CA ARG A 26 14.13 2.68 9.23
C ARG A 26 13.80 4.12 8.82
N GLY A 27 12.51 4.41 8.80
CA GLY A 27 11.97 5.74 8.49
C GLY A 27 11.95 6.03 7.00
N VAL A 28 11.30 7.13 6.64
CA VAL A 28 11.08 7.52 5.24
C VAL A 28 11.66 8.88 4.92
N ALA A 29 12.28 9.56 5.88
CA ALA A 29 12.73 10.93 5.74
C ALA A 29 13.74 11.08 4.58
N GLY A 30 13.50 12.08 3.72
CA GLY A 30 14.34 12.38 2.56
C GLY A 30 14.32 11.32 1.46
N ARG A 31 13.41 10.34 1.52
CA ARG A 31 13.34 9.28 0.51
C ARG A 31 12.45 9.70 -0.66
N GLY A 32 12.74 9.14 -1.84
CA GLY A 32 11.94 9.37 -3.05
C GLY A 32 10.57 8.70 -3.01
N PHE A 33 9.84 8.76 -4.12
CA PHE A 33 8.55 8.08 -4.27
C PHE A 33 8.63 7.06 -5.41
N PRO A 34 9.27 5.89 -5.21
CA PRO A 34 9.50 4.93 -6.29
C PRO A 34 8.20 4.46 -6.96
N PHE A 35 7.08 4.56 -6.26
CA PHE A 35 5.76 4.18 -6.78
C PHE A 35 4.80 5.37 -6.94
N TYR A 36 5.30 6.61 -6.99
CA TYR A 36 4.51 7.87 -7.03
C TYR A 36 3.74 8.20 -5.73
N PHE A 37 3.23 7.21 -5.02
CA PHE A 37 2.50 7.40 -3.76
C PHE A 37 3.41 7.78 -2.58
N TRP A 38 2.89 8.62 -1.70
CA TRP A 38 3.59 9.05 -0.49
C TRP A 38 3.51 7.99 0.61
N PRO A 39 4.54 7.86 1.45
CA PRO A 39 4.48 7.00 2.63
C PRO A 39 3.33 7.37 3.57
N LEU A 40 2.85 6.40 4.34
CA LEU A 40 1.84 6.62 5.37
C LEU A 40 2.34 7.63 6.39
N ALA A 41 1.54 8.65 6.72
CA ALA A 41 1.79 9.53 7.85
C ALA A 41 1.13 8.92 9.10
N TRP A 42 1.92 8.61 10.13
CA TRP A 42 1.37 8.06 11.36
C TRP A 42 0.85 9.15 12.32
N GLY A 43 1.28 10.40 12.17
CA GLY A 43 0.78 11.53 12.96
C GLY A 43 0.85 11.26 14.48
N ALA A 44 -0.23 11.58 15.20
CA ALA A 44 -0.33 11.33 16.64
C ALA A 44 -0.24 9.83 17.01
N ALA A 45 -0.64 8.92 16.12
CA ALA A 45 -0.47 7.48 16.36
C ALA A 45 1.02 7.11 16.41
N GLY A 46 1.85 7.71 15.55
CA GLY A 46 3.31 7.58 15.63
C GLY A 46 3.91 8.17 16.90
N ALA A 47 3.26 9.19 17.49
CA ALA A 47 3.66 9.79 18.75
C ALA A 47 3.36 8.91 19.98
N ALA A 48 2.34 8.06 19.88
CA ALA A 48 1.85 7.24 21.00
C ALA A 48 2.62 5.91 21.16
N VAL A 49 3.66 5.67 20.36
CA VAL A 49 4.37 4.38 20.34
C VAL A 49 5.28 4.21 21.55
N GLY A 50 4.94 3.27 22.44
CA GLY A 50 5.84 2.82 23.52
C GLY A 50 6.05 3.84 24.65
N GLY A 51 5.15 4.81 24.84
CA GLY A 51 5.26 5.83 25.89
C GLY A 51 6.30 6.93 25.59
N GLY A 52 6.81 7.02 24.36
CA GLY A 52 7.76 8.04 23.93
C GLY A 52 7.64 8.37 22.44
N THR A 53 8.19 9.51 22.03
CA THR A 53 8.16 9.96 20.63
C THR A 53 9.18 9.20 19.79
N VAL A 54 8.68 8.37 18.86
CA VAL A 54 9.52 7.65 17.90
C VAL A 54 9.73 8.52 16.66
N ALA A 55 10.83 9.28 16.64
CA ALA A 55 11.06 10.36 15.68
C ALA A 55 10.90 9.96 14.19
N TYR A 56 11.28 8.73 13.83
CA TYR A 56 11.21 8.25 12.45
C TYR A 56 9.78 7.98 11.95
N LEU A 57 8.79 7.88 12.85
CA LEU A 57 7.35 7.76 12.53
C LEU A 57 6.63 9.11 12.46
N GLN A 58 7.29 10.17 12.91
CA GLN A 58 6.71 11.51 13.04
C GLN A 58 7.18 12.48 11.93
N SER A 59 7.75 12.00 10.82
CA SER A 59 8.16 12.91 9.76
C SER A 59 6.93 13.61 9.16
N ASN A 60 6.87 14.94 9.36
CA ASN A 60 5.85 15.78 8.74
C ASN A 60 6.14 16.09 7.26
N GLU A 61 7.24 15.52 6.71
CA GLU A 61 7.67 15.71 5.33
C GLU A 61 6.56 15.41 4.31
N TYR A 62 5.72 14.43 4.61
CA TYR A 62 4.62 13.99 3.74
C TYR A 62 3.25 14.45 4.23
N GLY A 63 3.22 15.46 5.09
CA GLY A 63 2.02 16.08 5.65
C GLY A 63 1.23 15.19 6.60
N GLN A 64 0.07 15.69 7.03
CA GLN A 64 -0.84 14.99 7.93
C GLN A 64 -1.60 13.87 7.20
N PRO A 65 -2.15 12.88 7.93
CA PRO A 65 -2.95 11.81 7.32
C PRO A 65 -4.18 12.32 6.55
N SER A 66 -4.75 13.44 7.00
CA SER A 66 -5.90 14.12 6.36
C SER A 66 -5.54 15.00 5.17
N ASN A 67 -4.26 15.05 4.77
CA ASN A 67 -3.82 15.90 3.66
C ASN A 67 -4.43 15.44 2.32
N THR A 68 -5.30 16.27 1.75
CA THR A 68 -5.99 15.99 0.48
C THR A 68 -5.10 16.11 -0.75
N SER A 69 -3.92 16.73 -0.62
CA SER A 69 -2.93 16.83 -1.71
C SER A 69 -2.08 15.56 -1.87
N ARG A 70 -2.28 14.56 -1.01
CA ARG A 70 -1.66 13.24 -1.16
C ARG A 70 -2.14 12.57 -2.45
N PRO A 71 -1.23 11.98 -3.25
CA PRO A 71 -1.63 11.14 -4.37
C PRO A 71 -2.57 10.02 -3.92
N GLY A 72 -3.75 9.91 -4.55
CA GLY A 72 -4.81 8.98 -4.15
C GLY A 72 -5.71 9.46 -3.01
N GLY A 73 -5.53 10.71 -2.55
CA GLY A 73 -6.33 11.35 -1.51
C GLY A 73 -5.79 11.12 -0.08
N PRO A 74 -6.54 11.57 0.94
CA PRO A 74 -6.16 11.40 2.34
C PRO A 74 -6.09 9.91 2.71
N MET A 75 -5.40 9.62 3.81
CA MET A 75 -5.29 8.25 4.32
C MET A 75 -6.65 7.71 4.77
N SER A 76 -6.93 6.48 4.38
CA SER A 76 -8.14 5.74 4.70
C SER A 76 -7.80 4.30 5.05
N ALA A 77 -8.73 3.62 5.73
CA ALA A 77 -8.60 2.23 6.12
C ALA A 77 -9.85 1.42 5.76
N ALA A 78 -9.67 0.11 5.64
CA ALA A 78 -10.76 -0.87 5.55
C ALA A 78 -10.41 -2.10 6.40
N ALA A 79 -11.42 -2.70 7.03
CA ALA A 79 -11.26 -3.86 7.91
C ALA A 79 -11.76 -5.15 7.23
N PHE A 80 -11.06 -6.24 7.50
CA PHE A 80 -11.28 -7.57 6.95
C PHE A 80 -11.33 -8.56 8.11
N GLN A 81 -12.51 -9.08 8.41
CA GLN A 81 -12.74 -10.00 9.53
C GLN A 81 -12.61 -11.44 9.04
N SER A 82 -11.87 -12.26 9.79
CA SER A 82 -11.83 -13.70 9.58
C SER A 82 -13.19 -14.37 9.84
N SER A 83 -13.54 -15.33 8.97
CA SER A 83 -14.72 -16.20 9.14
C SER A 83 -14.49 -17.37 10.11
N SER A 84 -13.22 -17.66 10.43
CA SER A 84 -12.83 -18.84 11.21
C SER A 84 -12.28 -18.51 12.60
N THR A 85 -11.82 -17.27 12.80
CA THR A 85 -11.24 -16.78 14.05
C THR A 85 -11.74 -15.37 14.38
N SER A 86 -11.36 -14.84 15.54
CA SER A 86 -11.60 -13.43 15.90
C SER A 86 -10.63 -12.45 15.22
N SER A 87 -9.73 -12.91 14.33
CA SER A 87 -8.72 -12.07 13.69
C SER A 87 -9.36 -10.99 12.82
N THR A 88 -8.97 -9.74 13.05
CA THR A 88 -9.35 -8.60 12.20
C THR A 88 -8.09 -8.00 11.60
N PHE A 89 -8.01 -7.98 10.29
CA PHE A 89 -6.94 -7.33 9.55
C PHE A 89 -7.42 -5.98 9.03
N ARG A 90 -6.52 -5.02 8.87
CA ARG A 90 -6.85 -3.74 8.23
C ARG A 90 -5.83 -3.38 7.18
N VAL A 91 -6.33 -2.82 6.09
CA VAL A 91 -5.49 -2.20 5.07
C VAL A 91 -5.55 -0.70 5.27
N LEU A 92 -4.39 -0.06 5.28
CA LEU A 92 -4.22 1.39 5.43
C LEU A 92 -3.40 1.91 4.24
N ALA A 93 -3.94 2.88 3.51
CA ALA A 93 -3.30 3.54 2.36
C ALA A 93 -3.99 4.88 2.07
N ASP A 94 -3.67 5.51 0.94
CA ASP A 94 -4.52 6.55 0.34
C ASP A 94 -5.92 6.01 -0.03
N THR A 95 -6.89 6.90 -0.12
CA THR A 95 -8.32 6.56 -0.31
C THR A 95 -8.57 5.77 -1.59
N ASP A 96 -7.96 6.15 -2.69
CA ASP A 96 -8.10 5.46 -3.98
C ASP A 96 -7.51 4.05 -3.91
N THR A 97 -6.32 3.91 -3.30
CA THR A 97 -5.66 2.61 -3.12
C THR A 97 -6.48 1.68 -2.23
N VAL A 98 -7.00 2.14 -1.09
CA VAL A 98 -7.85 1.29 -0.23
C VAL A 98 -9.14 0.91 -0.93
N THR A 99 -9.75 1.83 -1.70
CA THR A 99 -10.98 1.55 -2.45
C THR A 99 -10.76 0.48 -3.51
N SER A 100 -9.65 0.58 -4.26
CA SER A 100 -9.24 -0.42 -5.24
C SER A 100 -9.00 -1.78 -4.58
N LEU A 101 -8.21 -1.81 -3.50
CA LEU A 101 -7.87 -3.05 -2.79
C LEU A 101 -9.08 -3.68 -2.11
N LEU A 102 -10.03 -2.89 -1.60
CA LEU A 102 -11.25 -3.40 -0.96
C LEU A 102 -12.02 -4.35 -1.88
N THR A 103 -12.17 -3.95 -3.15
CA THR A 103 -12.84 -4.76 -4.16
C THR A 103 -12.06 -6.05 -4.43
N SER A 104 -10.75 -5.96 -4.66
CA SER A 104 -9.89 -7.12 -4.94
C SER A 104 -9.83 -8.10 -3.77
N LEU A 105 -9.72 -7.62 -2.54
CA LEU A 105 -9.61 -8.44 -1.33
C LEU A 105 -10.94 -9.15 -1.02
N LYS A 106 -12.08 -8.47 -1.17
CA LYS A 106 -13.39 -9.12 -0.99
C LYS A 106 -13.64 -10.21 -2.04
N GLY A 107 -13.22 -10.00 -3.28
CA GLY A 107 -13.34 -11.01 -4.34
C GLY A 107 -12.46 -12.23 -4.08
N ASN A 108 -11.14 -12.01 -3.95
CA ASN A 108 -10.16 -13.10 -3.88
C ASN A 108 -10.15 -13.84 -2.54
N CYS A 109 -10.45 -13.15 -1.42
CA CYS A 109 -10.40 -13.74 -0.08
C CYS A 109 -11.78 -14.09 0.50
N SER A 110 -12.84 -14.03 -0.31
CA SER A 110 -14.23 -14.28 0.11
C SER A 110 -14.41 -15.55 0.96
N SER A 111 -13.73 -16.65 0.60
CA SER A 111 -13.82 -17.93 1.32
C SER A 111 -13.29 -17.92 2.76
N SER A 112 -12.50 -16.92 3.14
CA SER A 112 -11.92 -16.78 4.48
C SER A 112 -12.44 -15.56 5.23
N LEU A 113 -13.26 -14.72 4.59
CA LEU A 113 -13.83 -13.49 5.15
C LEU A 113 -15.21 -13.72 5.75
N ASP A 114 -15.45 -13.16 6.94
CA ASP A 114 -16.79 -12.88 7.42
C ASP A 114 -17.31 -11.64 6.66
N SER A 115 -18.19 -11.89 5.70
CA SER A 115 -18.77 -10.84 4.84
C SER A 115 -19.68 -9.86 5.59
N SER A 116 -20.22 -10.25 6.74
CA SER A 116 -21.09 -9.41 7.57
C SER A 116 -20.31 -8.40 8.42
N ARG A 117 -19.04 -8.71 8.72
CA ARG A 117 -18.15 -7.91 9.56
C ARG A 117 -16.99 -7.24 8.80
N THR A 118 -16.77 -7.65 7.56
CA THR A 118 -15.81 -7.01 6.65
C THR A 118 -16.38 -5.70 6.11
N SER A 119 -15.53 -4.68 6.00
CA SER A 119 -15.91 -3.36 5.48
C SER A 119 -16.58 -3.46 4.09
N THR A 120 -17.61 -2.64 3.90
CA THR A 120 -18.27 -2.43 2.59
C THR A 120 -17.84 -1.12 1.93
N SER A 121 -17.29 -0.19 2.71
CA SER A 121 -16.71 1.07 2.27
C SER A 121 -15.41 1.35 3.02
N VAL A 122 -14.61 2.28 2.49
CA VAL A 122 -13.43 2.80 3.18
C VAL A 122 -13.84 3.81 4.25
N SER A 123 -13.03 3.93 5.31
CA SER A 123 -13.20 4.93 6.37
C SER A 123 -11.97 5.83 6.47
N PRO A 124 -12.11 7.15 6.67
CA PRO A 124 -10.97 8.03 6.91
C PRO A 124 -10.11 7.53 8.07
N TYR A 125 -8.78 7.66 7.94
CA TYR A 125 -7.87 7.24 9.00
C TYR A 125 -7.91 8.24 10.17
N GLY A 126 -8.42 7.77 11.31
CA GLY A 126 -8.55 8.55 12.54
C GLY A 126 -7.46 8.28 13.59
N GLY A 127 -6.31 7.71 13.22
CA GLY A 127 -5.26 7.32 14.16
C GLY A 127 -5.33 5.85 14.63
N TYR A 128 -6.18 5.03 14.02
CA TYR A 128 -6.20 3.58 14.19
C TYR A 128 -6.31 2.91 12.82
N PRO A 129 -5.52 1.86 12.52
CA PRO A 129 -4.57 1.13 13.39
C PRO A 129 -3.29 1.93 13.72
N GLN A 130 -2.52 1.46 14.70
CA GLN A 130 -1.24 2.02 15.13
C GLN A 130 -0.05 1.37 14.38
N PRO A 131 1.13 2.04 14.32
CA PRO A 131 2.31 1.50 13.62
C PRO A 131 2.77 0.11 14.11
N GLN A 132 2.63 -0.18 15.40
CA GLN A 132 3.02 -1.46 16.02
C GLN A 132 2.12 -2.63 15.59
N GLN A 133 0.96 -2.31 15.02
CA GLN A 133 0.01 -3.32 14.53
C GLN A 133 0.35 -3.75 13.10
N VAL A 134 1.31 -3.10 12.44
CA VAL A 134 1.69 -3.43 11.07
C VAL A 134 2.39 -4.78 11.02
N ILE A 135 1.85 -5.67 10.18
CA ILE A 135 2.40 -6.99 9.92
C ILE A 135 3.09 -7.08 8.55
N GLN A 136 2.84 -6.11 7.67
CA GLN A 136 3.50 -5.98 6.37
C GLN A 136 3.32 -4.57 5.80
N TYR A 137 4.41 -3.91 5.42
CA TYR A 137 4.38 -2.73 4.55
C TYR A 137 4.51 -3.14 3.08
N TYR A 138 3.93 -2.32 2.20
CA TYR A 138 4.08 -2.47 0.76
C TYR A 138 4.32 -1.12 0.11
N ARG A 139 4.83 -1.16 -1.12
CA ARG A 139 4.95 -0.01 -2.02
C ARG A 139 5.67 1.14 -1.32
N ALA A 140 6.88 0.89 -0.84
CA ALA A 140 7.69 1.87 -0.10
C ALA A 140 6.96 2.50 1.10
N SER A 141 6.35 1.65 1.95
CA SER A 141 5.59 2.07 3.14
C SER A 141 4.41 3.02 2.87
N SER A 142 3.84 2.98 1.66
CA SER A 142 2.60 3.72 1.31
C SER A 142 1.32 2.89 1.44
N ILE A 143 1.46 1.59 1.68
CA ILE A 143 0.38 0.67 2.04
C ILE A 143 0.84 -0.13 3.27
N ALA A 144 -0.06 -0.37 4.22
CA ALA A 144 0.17 -1.27 5.34
C ALA A 144 -0.98 -2.26 5.50
N LEU A 145 -0.62 -3.51 5.77
CA LEU A 145 -1.52 -4.52 6.32
C LEU A 145 -1.24 -4.60 7.82
N THR A 146 -2.29 -4.47 8.64
CA THR A 146 -2.21 -4.51 10.09
C THR A 146 -3.08 -5.62 10.66
N LEU A 147 -2.76 -6.03 11.90
CA LEU A 147 -3.54 -6.99 12.68
C LEU A 147 -4.04 -6.31 13.96
N ASP A 148 -5.37 -6.30 14.16
CA ASP A 148 -5.97 -5.75 15.38
C ASP A 148 -5.47 -6.54 16.61
N GLY A 149 -5.05 -5.81 17.65
CA GLY A 149 -4.50 -6.41 18.88
C GLY A 149 -3.04 -6.86 18.82
N TYR A 150 -2.39 -6.84 17.65
CA TYR A 150 -0.94 -7.11 17.56
C TYR A 150 -0.13 -5.91 18.08
N ASN A 151 0.97 -6.19 18.77
CA ASN A 151 1.88 -5.15 19.26
C ASN A 151 3.33 -5.55 19.02
N ASN A 152 3.91 -5.01 17.96
CA ASN A 152 5.32 -5.19 17.65
C ASN A 152 6.20 -4.23 18.47
N ALA A 153 6.86 -4.76 19.50
CA ALA A 153 7.75 -3.97 20.35
C ALA A 153 8.97 -3.40 19.60
N ALA A 154 9.39 -4.04 18.51
CA ALA A 154 10.54 -3.61 17.71
C ALA A 154 10.40 -2.18 17.17
N VAL A 155 9.17 -1.69 16.99
CA VAL A 155 8.88 -0.33 16.54
C VAL A 155 9.38 0.74 17.53
N SER A 156 9.28 0.48 18.83
CA SER A 156 9.82 1.38 19.88
C SER A 156 11.25 1.05 20.31
N SER A 157 11.83 -0.04 19.80
CA SER A 157 13.18 -0.50 20.13
C SER A 157 14.22 -0.01 19.12
N PRO A 158 15.52 -0.14 19.40
CA PRO A 158 16.58 0.17 18.44
C PRO A 158 16.39 -0.56 17.11
N GLU A 159 16.85 0.05 16.02
CA GLU A 159 16.85 -0.59 14.71
C GLU A 159 17.67 -1.90 14.74
N GLY A 160 17.19 -2.91 14.01
CA GLY A 160 17.74 -4.26 14.06
C GLY A 160 17.14 -5.16 15.15
N THR A 161 16.31 -4.63 16.05
CA THR A 161 15.53 -5.47 16.98
C THR A 161 14.57 -6.37 16.18
N PRO A 162 14.56 -7.70 16.42
CA PRO A 162 13.63 -8.60 15.76
C PRO A 162 12.16 -8.28 16.06
N ASP A 163 11.29 -8.47 15.07
CA ASP A 163 9.86 -8.27 15.24
C ASP A 163 9.27 -9.21 16.29
N THR A 164 8.30 -8.72 17.07
CA THR A 164 7.53 -9.57 18.00
C THR A 164 6.80 -10.66 17.20
N PRO A 165 6.82 -11.94 17.63
CA PRO A 165 6.06 -12.99 16.96
C PRO A 165 4.57 -12.66 16.87
N LEU A 166 3.89 -13.15 15.82
CA LEU A 166 2.44 -13.00 15.72
C LEU A 166 1.75 -13.77 16.86
N PRO A 167 0.61 -13.29 17.38
CA PRO A 167 -0.14 -13.99 18.42
C PRO A 167 -0.59 -15.38 17.95
N ALA A 168 -0.73 -16.31 18.90
CA ALA A 168 -1.37 -17.58 18.61
C ALA A 168 -2.85 -17.36 18.22
N GLY A 169 -3.37 -18.18 17.30
CA GLY A 169 -4.77 -18.11 16.87
C GLY A 169 -5.07 -17.07 15.79
N VAL A 170 -4.04 -16.43 15.21
CA VAL A 170 -4.20 -15.63 13.99
C VAL A 170 -4.63 -16.51 12.83
N ASP A 171 -5.62 -16.06 12.06
CA ASP A 171 -6.02 -16.72 10.81
C ASP A 171 -4.96 -16.48 9.73
N THR A 172 -4.01 -17.42 9.64
CA THR A 172 -2.92 -17.36 8.67
C THR A 172 -3.43 -17.54 7.23
N ARG A 173 -4.53 -18.26 7.01
CA ARG A 173 -5.10 -18.44 5.68
C ARG A 173 -5.65 -17.12 5.13
N LEU A 174 -6.40 -16.38 5.95
CA LEU A 174 -6.85 -15.05 5.56
C LEU A 174 -5.65 -14.10 5.42
N MET A 175 -4.71 -14.11 6.37
CA MET A 175 -3.51 -13.28 6.32
C MET A 175 -2.73 -13.46 5.02
N ASP A 176 -2.49 -14.71 4.61
CA ASP A 176 -1.77 -15.05 3.37
C ASP A 176 -2.54 -14.60 2.13
N CYS A 177 -3.86 -14.81 2.11
CA CYS A 177 -4.70 -14.34 1.01
C CYS A 177 -4.64 -12.80 0.86
N LEU A 178 -4.76 -12.07 1.97
CA LEU A 178 -4.67 -10.61 1.97
C LEU A 178 -3.29 -10.15 1.50
N ASN A 179 -2.22 -10.74 2.04
CA ASN A 179 -0.83 -10.40 1.69
C ASN A 179 -0.54 -10.58 0.20
N GLN A 180 -0.90 -11.75 -0.36
CA GLN A 180 -0.71 -12.06 -1.78
C GLN A 180 -1.57 -11.15 -2.67
N THR A 181 -2.84 -10.95 -2.30
CA THR A 181 -3.75 -10.12 -3.09
C THR A 181 -3.29 -8.67 -3.11
N ILE A 182 -2.80 -8.11 -2.00
CA ILE A 182 -2.23 -6.76 -1.96
C ILE A 182 -1.00 -6.67 -2.88
N GLY A 183 -0.08 -7.63 -2.78
CA GLY A 183 1.11 -7.64 -3.63
C GLY A 183 0.80 -7.65 -5.13
N LEU A 184 -0.23 -8.40 -5.54
CA LEU A 184 -0.65 -8.50 -6.94
C LEU A 184 -1.52 -7.33 -7.41
N ALA A 185 -2.42 -6.84 -6.56
CA ALA A 185 -3.46 -5.89 -6.95
C ALA A 185 -3.20 -4.44 -6.53
N ALA A 186 -2.15 -4.15 -5.74
CA ALA A 186 -1.80 -2.79 -5.36
C ALA A 186 -1.64 -1.90 -6.62
N PRO A 187 -2.31 -0.74 -6.69
CA PRO A 187 -2.17 0.17 -7.82
C PRO A 187 -0.72 0.61 -7.98
N LEU A 188 -0.22 0.49 -9.21
CA LEU A 188 1.08 1.00 -9.62
C LEU A 188 0.87 2.11 -10.64
N PHE A 189 1.57 3.22 -10.47
CA PHE A 189 1.67 4.22 -11.52
C PHE A 189 2.71 3.74 -12.53
N SER A 190 2.25 3.27 -13.69
CA SER A 190 3.14 2.91 -14.78
C SER A 190 3.66 4.19 -15.44
N GLY A 191 4.92 4.54 -15.16
CA GLY A 191 5.66 5.57 -15.90
C GLY A 191 6.10 5.14 -17.30
N SER A 192 5.61 4.00 -17.79
CA SER A 192 5.71 3.67 -19.20
C SER A 192 4.76 4.60 -19.96
N ALA A 193 5.32 5.49 -20.77
CA ALA A 193 4.64 5.90 -21.99
C ALA A 193 4.07 4.61 -22.59
N ALA A 194 2.73 4.49 -22.61
CA ALA A 194 2.14 3.54 -23.51
C ALA A 194 2.72 3.92 -24.87
N SER A 195 3.56 3.06 -25.44
CA SER A 195 3.78 3.05 -26.87
C SER A 195 2.41 2.72 -27.47
N GLY A 196 1.57 3.74 -27.57
CA GLY A 196 0.37 3.68 -28.37
C GLY A 196 0.80 3.25 -29.76
N PRO A 197 -0.02 2.47 -30.47
CA PRO A 197 0.30 2.11 -31.84
C PRO A 197 0.63 3.40 -32.60
N ASN A 198 1.79 3.44 -33.26
CA ASN A 198 2.20 4.59 -34.07
C ASN A 198 1.17 4.80 -35.18
N ILE A 199 0.15 5.62 -34.91
CA ILE A 199 -0.95 5.94 -35.83
C ILE A 199 -0.40 6.59 -37.12
N GLY A 200 0.82 7.14 -37.07
CA GLY A 200 1.54 7.65 -38.23
C GLY A 200 1.88 6.60 -39.31
N VAL A 201 2.08 5.33 -38.94
CA VAL A 201 2.38 4.28 -39.93
C VAL A 201 1.12 3.86 -40.69
N LEU A 202 -0.03 3.78 -40.01
CA LEU A 202 -1.32 3.49 -40.66
C LEU A 202 -1.78 4.65 -41.57
N GLY A 203 -1.51 5.89 -41.17
CA GLY A 203 -1.76 7.08 -42.01
C GLY A 203 -0.91 7.10 -43.29
N LEU A 204 0.37 6.73 -43.21
CA LEU A 204 1.27 6.66 -44.37
C LEU A 204 0.83 5.59 -45.38
N VAL A 205 0.40 4.41 -44.90
CA VAL A 205 -0.10 3.35 -45.78
C VAL A 205 -1.39 3.77 -46.48
N TYR A 206 -2.30 4.45 -45.78
CA TYR A 206 -3.53 4.98 -46.37
C TYR A 206 -3.27 6.05 -47.43
N VAL A 207 -2.35 6.99 -47.16
CA VAL A 207 -1.99 8.04 -48.13
C VAL A 207 -1.30 7.43 -49.37
N LEU A 208 -0.38 6.50 -49.19
CA LEU A 208 0.29 5.81 -50.30
C LEU A 208 -0.69 5.00 -51.13
N TRP A 209 -1.65 4.32 -50.50
CA TRP A 209 -2.72 3.59 -51.19
C TRP A 209 -3.59 4.52 -52.06
N ASN A 210 -3.98 5.68 -51.53
CA ASN A 210 -4.77 6.65 -52.29
C ASN A 210 -3.98 7.29 -53.44
N ILE A 211 -2.68 7.55 -53.27
CA ILE A 211 -1.82 8.08 -54.34
C ILE A 211 -1.65 7.06 -55.47
N LEU A 212 -1.45 5.77 -55.13
CA LEU A 212 -1.37 4.69 -56.11
C LEU A 212 -2.68 4.49 -56.88
N ALA A 213 -3.83 4.61 -56.21
CA ALA A 213 -5.14 4.51 -56.83
C ALA A 213 -5.51 5.70 -57.74
N LEU A 214 -4.83 6.84 -57.61
CA LEU A 214 -5.01 8.03 -58.46
C LEU A 214 -4.10 8.04 -59.69
N LEU A 215 -3.12 7.13 -59.75
CA LEU A 215 -2.13 7.00 -60.84
C LEU A 215 -2.41 5.79 -61.76
N SER A 216 -3.51 5.07 -61.54
CA SER A 216 -4.05 3.97 -62.36
C SER A 216 -5.35 4.38 -63.04
#